data_AF-A0AAV9IRS4-F1
#
_entry.id   AF-A0AAV9IRS4-F1
#
_cell.length_a   1.000
_cell.length_b   1.000
_cell.length_c   1.000
_cell.angle_alpha   90.00
_cell.angle_beta   90.00
_cell.angle_gamma   90.00
#
_symmetry.space_group_name_H-M   'P 1'
#
loop_
_entity.id
_entity.type
_entity.pdbx_description
1 polymer ?
#
loop_
_entity_poly.entity_id
_entity_poly.type
_entity_poly.pdbx_seq_one_letter_code
_entity_poly.pdbx_strand_id
1 'polypeptide(L)'
;MSSSRVHYTGLPAVRNAFYNIFIRRTPMFALTLVAAGYAATEAVDALSDTLWERANRNKLWKHVQPQIEARKAELAAAEEEGGDA
;
A
#
# COMPACT_ATOMS: atom_id res chain seq x y z
N MET A 1 -52.00 15.24 -8.16
CA MET A 1 -50.77 14.83 -8.88
C MET A 1 -49.95 13.96 -7.93
N SER A 2 -50.02 12.63 -8.04
CA SER A 2 -49.32 11.71 -7.14
C SER A 2 -47.85 11.62 -7.58
N SER A 3 -46.94 12.13 -6.74
CA SER A 3 -45.50 12.02 -6.97
C SER A 3 -45.07 10.57 -6.73
N SER A 4 -44.78 9.84 -7.81
CA SER A 4 -44.23 8.49 -7.73
C SER A 4 -42.85 8.55 -7.08
N ARG A 5 -42.75 8.11 -5.82
CA ARG A 5 -41.46 7.93 -5.16
C ARG A 5 -40.76 6.74 -5.81
N VAL A 6 -39.63 6.98 -6.46
CA VAL A 6 -38.79 5.90 -6.99
C VAL A 6 -38.20 5.15 -5.79
N HIS A 7 -38.64 3.91 -5.58
CA HIS A 7 -38.08 3.03 -4.58
C HIS A 7 -36.73 2.50 -5.08
N TYR A 8 -35.64 3.06 -4.57
CA TYR A 8 -34.31 2.51 -4.79
C TYR A 8 -34.09 1.33 -3.83
N THR A 9 -33.93 0.13 -4.37
CA THR A 9 -33.55 -1.08 -3.63
C THR A 9 -32.25 -1.65 -4.20
N GLY A 10 -31.40 -2.26 -3.35
CA GLY A 10 -30.13 -2.85 -3.78
C GLY A 10 -29.06 -1.82 -4.20
N LEU A 11 -28.27 -2.15 -5.22
CA LEU A 11 -27.13 -1.34 -5.69
C LEU A 11 -27.48 0.12 -6.04
N PRO A 12 -28.62 0.43 -6.70
CA PRO A 12 -29.08 1.80 -6.89
C PRO A 12 -29.27 2.61 -5.60
N ALA A 13 -29.71 1.95 -4.52
CA ALA A 13 -29.89 2.59 -3.21
C ALA A 13 -28.54 2.96 -2.58
N VAL A 14 -27.58 2.04 -2.63
CA VAL A 14 -26.21 2.27 -2.14
C VAL A 14 -25.53 3.38 -2.91
N ARG A 15 -25.62 3.37 -4.25
CA ARG A 15 -25.09 4.44 -5.10
C ARG A 15 -25.70 5.79 -4.75
N ASN A 16 -27.02 5.85 -4.59
CA ASN A 16 -27.70 7.09 -4.24
C ASN A 16 -27.27 7.60 -2.86
N ALA A 17 -27.12 6.72 -1.88
CA ALA A 17 -26.60 7.07 -0.56
C ALA A 17 -25.17 7.62 -0.65
N PHE A 18 -24.28 6.93 -1.37
CA PHE A 18 -22.89 7.36 -1.58
C PHE A 18 -22.81 8.74 -2.24
N TYR A 19 -23.57 8.95 -3.32
CA TYR A 19 -23.63 10.24 -4.01
C TYR A 19 -24.09 11.35 -3.07
N ASN A 20 -25.16 11.12 -2.31
CA ASN A 20 -25.71 12.14 -1.42
C ASN A 20 -24.79 12.49 -0.25
N ILE A 21 -23.99 11.53 0.23
CA ILE A 21 -23.07 11.73 1.36
C ILE A 21 -21.76 12.41 0.91
N PHE A 22 -21.14 11.90 -0.16
CA PHE A 22 -19.76 12.27 -0.51
C PHE A 22 -19.65 13.22 -1.70
N ILE A 23 -20.59 13.18 -2.66
CA ILE A 23 -20.44 13.86 -3.96
C ILE A 23 -21.38 15.06 -4.09
N ARG A 24 -22.60 14.99 -3.55
CA ARG A 24 -23.67 15.97 -3.83
C ARG A 24 -23.35 17.40 -3.42
N ARG A 25 -22.54 17.61 -2.38
CA ARG A 25 -22.17 18.96 -1.90
C ARG A 25 -20.71 19.26 -2.22
N THR A 26 -20.46 20.31 -3.00
CA THR A 26 -19.11 20.77 -3.41
C THR A 26 -18.07 20.78 -2.28
N PRO A 27 -18.32 21.33 -1.07
CA PRO A 27 -17.33 21.29 0.00
C PRO A 27 -17.06 19.87 0.53
N MET A 28 -18.10 19.02 0.63
CA MET A 28 -17.93 17.61 1.02
C MET A 28 -17.17 16.82 -0.04
N PHE A 29 -17.40 17.15 -1.31
CA PHE A 29 -16.69 16.54 -2.43
C PHE A 29 -15.20 16.88 -2.39
N ALA A 30 -14.85 18.15 -2.17
CA ALA A 30 -13.46 18.56 -2.00
C ALA A 30 -12.79 17.84 -0.81
N LEU A 31 -13.47 17.76 0.34
CA LEU A 31 -12.98 17.01 1.50
C LEU A 31 -12.76 15.53 1.17
N THR A 32 -13.72 14.92 0.46
CA THR A 32 -13.63 13.52 0.03
C THR A 32 -12.42 13.31 -0.88
N LEU A 33 -12.16 14.22 -1.83
CA LEU A 33 -11.00 14.12 -2.71
C LEU A 33 -9.67 14.24 -1.96
N VAL A 34 -9.56 15.15 -0.99
CA VAL A 34 -8.34 15.29 -0.18
C VAL A 34 -8.10 14.04 0.67
N ALA A 35 -9.14 13.55 1.35
CA ALA A 35 -9.05 12.34 2.16
C ALA A 35 -8.74 11.11 1.31
N ALA A 36 -9.40 10.96 0.16
CA ALA A 36 -9.15 9.87 -0.78
C ALA A 36 -7.75 9.96 -1.38
N GLY A 37 -7.25 11.16 -1.70
CA GLY A 37 -5.90 11.36 -2.20
C GLY A 37 -4.85 10.88 -1.20
N TYR A 38 -4.96 11.28 0.06
CA TYR A 38 -4.05 10.82 1.11
C TYR A 38 -4.10 9.29 1.29
N ALA A 39 -5.30 8.73 1.43
CA ALA A 39 -5.47 7.28 1.60
C ALA A 39 -4.99 6.49 0.37
N ALA A 40 -5.19 7.02 -0.84
CA ALA A 40 -4.75 6.39 -2.07
C ALA A 40 -3.22 6.39 -2.19
N THR A 41 -2.53 7.48 -1.81
CA THR A 41 -1.06 7.52 -1.81
C THR A 41 -0.48 6.40 -0.95
N GLU A 42 -0.90 6.30 0.32
CA GLU A 42 -0.40 5.26 1.23
C GLU A 42 -0.70 3.84 0.72
N ALA A 43 -1.90 3.63 0.16
CA ALA A 43 -2.29 2.35 -0.39
C ALA A 43 -1.47 1.98 -1.64
N VAL A 44 -1.25 2.94 -2.54
CA VAL A 44 -0.47 2.73 -3.78
C VAL A 44 1.00 2.49 -3.45
N ASP A 45 1.58 3.25 -2.52
CA ASP A 45 2.98 3.08 -2.12
C ASP A 45 3.20 1.67 -1.55
N ALA A 46 2.39 1.25 -0.57
CA ALA A 46 2.49 -0.09 0.01
C ALA A 46 2.24 -1.21 -1.02
N LEU A 47 1.27 -1.01 -1.92
CA LEU A 47 0.98 -1.98 -2.97
C LEU A 47 2.13 -2.07 -3.99
N SER A 48 2.70 -0.94 -4.37
CA SER A 48 3.77 -0.86 -5.34
C SER A 48 5.04 -1.52 -4.81
N ASP A 49 5.40 -1.28 -3.54
CA ASP A 49 6.56 -1.91 -2.90
C ASP A 49 6.39 -3.42 -2.81
N THR A 50 5.23 -3.91 -2.40
CA THR A 50 4.97 -5.36 -2.31
C THR A 50 5.00 -6.04 -3.67
N LEU A 51 4.43 -5.41 -4.70
CA LEU A 51 4.51 -5.90 -6.08
C LEU A 51 5.96 -5.89 -6.59
N TRP A 52 6.69 -4.81 -6.33
CA TRP A 52 8.07 -4.64 -6.76
C TRP A 52 9.01 -5.65 -6.12
N GLU A 53 8.90 -5.85 -4.81
CA GLU A 53 9.64 -6.87 -4.06
C GLU A 53 9.35 -8.27 -4.58
N ARG A 54 8.07 -8.57 -4.83
CA ARG A 54 7.67 -9.87 -5.34
C ARG A 54 8.25 -10.12 -6.73
N ALA A 55 8.23 -9.12 -7.61
CA ALA A 55 8.79 -9.21 -8.94
C ALA A 55 10.32 -9.34 -8.94
N ASN A 56 11.00 -8.70 -7.97
CA ASN A 56 12.46 -8.62 -7.92
C ASN A 56 13.07 -9.40 -6.74
N ARG A 57 12.40 -10.48 -6.33
CA ARG A 57 12.84 -11.34 -5.23
C ARG A 57 14.31 -11.76 -5.40
N ASN A 58 15.07 -11.71 -4.30
CA ASN A 58 16.51 -12.04 -4.22
C ASN A 58 17.46 -11.09 -4.97
N LYS A 59 16.96 -10.10 -5.71
CA LYS A 59 17.80 -9.11 -6.40
C LYS A 59 17.93 -7.80 -5.63
N LEU A 60 16.99 -7.50 -4.72
CA LEU A 60 17.09 -6.29 -3.90
C LEU A 60 18.18 -6.46 -2.84
N TRP A 61 18.90 -5.36 -2.61
CA TRP A 61 19.94 -5.26 -1.59
C TRP A 61 19.47 -5.77 -0.23
N LYS A 62 18.25 -5.43 0.19
CA LYS A 62 17.66 -5.92 1.46
C LYS A 62 17.57 -7.45 1.60
N HIS A 63 17.60 -8.21 0.51
CA HIS A 63 17.61 -9.67 0.54
C HIS A 63 19.04 -10.25 0.54
N VAL A 64 20.01 -9.50 0.01
CA VAL A 64 21.39 -9.95 -0.21
C VAL A 64 22.33 -9.48 0.91
N GLN A 65 22.12 -8.27 1.43
CA GLN A 65 22.89 -7.68 2.53
C GLN A 65 23.10 -8.61 3.73
N PRO A 66 22.07 -9.26 4.31
CA PRO A 66 22.28 -10.11 5.49
C PRO A 66 23.18 -11.31 5.17
N GLN A 67 23.18 -11.81 3.93
CA GLN A 67 24.05 -12.90 3.50
C GLN A 67 25.51 -12.43 3.39
N ILE A 68 25.73 -11.21 2.88
CA ILE A 68 27.06 -10.61 2.78
C ILE A 68 27.63 -10.33 4.17
N GLU A 69 26.84 -9.78 5.07
CA GLU A 69 27.26 -9.46 6.43
C GLU A 69 27.61 -10.72 7.23
N ALA A 70 26.78 -11.77 7.15
CA ALA A 70 27.08 -13.07 7.74
C ALA A 70 28.39 -13.64 7.20
N ARG A 71 28.57 -13.60 5.87
CA ARG A 71 29.80 -14.09 5.22
C ARG A 71 31.05 -13.33 5.64
N LYS A 72 30.95 -12.00 5.82
CA LYS A 72 32.08 -11.20 6.31
C LYS A 72 32.46 -11.56 7.74
N ALA A 73 31.48 -11.81 8.61
CA ALA A 73 31.74 -12.21 9.99
C ALA A 73 32.43 -13.59 10.07
N GLU A 74 32.01 -14.55 9.25
CA GLU A 74 32.67 -15.86 9.14
C GLU A 74 34.13 -15.73 8.69
N LEU A 75 34.39 -14.88 7.69
CA LEU A 75 35.74 -14.64 7.18
C LEU A 75 36.63 -13.96 8.24
N ALA A 76 36.10 -12.99 8.98
CA ALA A 76 36.83 -12.35 10.07
C ALA A 76 37.19 -13.34 11.20
N ALA A 77 36.27 -14.22 11.57
CA ALA A 77 36.54 -15.27 12.57
C ALA A 77 37.60 -16.28 12.09
N ALA A 78 37.58 -16.64 10.81
CA ALA A 78 38.58 -17.53 10.22
C ALA A 78 39.98 -16.88 10.11
N GLU A 79 40.05 -15.56 9.91
CA GLU A 79 41.32 -14.80 9.95
C GLU A 79 41.89 -14.72 11.37
N GLU A 80 41.05 -14.59 12.41
CA GLU A 80 41.49 -14.62 13.81
C GLU A 80 42.00 -16.01 14.23
N GLU A 81 41.35 -17.10 13.80
CA GLU A 81 41.82 -18.48 14.10
C GLU A 81 43.06 -18.88 13.29
N GLY A 82 43.27 -18.31 12.09
CA GLY A 82 44.42 -18.58 11.24
C GLY A 82 45.68 -17.76 11.55
N GLY A 83 45.59 -16.77 12.44
CA GLY A 83 46.69 -15.86 12.79
C GLY A 83 47.60 -16.31 13.94
N ASP A 84 47.30 -17.44 14.58
CA ASP A 84 47.98 -17.94 15.80
C ASP A 84 48.90 -19.16 15.53
N ALA A 85 49.28 -19.42 14.26
CA ALA A 85 50.14 -20.53 13.84
C ALA A 85 51.51 -20.07 13.29
#